data_AF-A0A9E1W7N8-F1
#
_entry.id   AF-A0A9E1W7N8-F1
#
_cell.length_a   1.000
_cell.length_b   1.000
_cell.length_c   1.000
_cell.angle_alpha   90.00
_cell.angle_beta   90.00
_cell.angle_gamma   90.00
#
_symmetry.space_group_name_H-M   'P 1'
#
loop_
_entity.id
_entity.type
_entity.pdbx_description
1 polymer ?
#
loop_
_entity_poly.entity_id
_entity_poly.type
_entity_poly.pdbx_seq_one_letter_code
_entity_poly.pdbx_strand_id
1 'polypeptide(L)' 'PGGGTADKPVGLVHLSCALEGSATEHQRCVFAGDRNAVREATVAAALDMALAAVTGQRAIA' A
#
# COMPACT_ATOMS: atom_id res chain seq x y z
N PRO A 1 18.47 7.38 -12.21
CA PRO A 1 17.52 7.07 -11.11
C PRO A 1 17.35 8.30 -10.19
N GLY A 2 16.43 9.20 -10.53
CA GLY A 2 16.27 10.48 -9.82
C GLY A 2 14.97 11.20 -10.23
N GLY A 3 13.86 10.47 -10.20
CA GLY A 3 12.56 10.95 -10.70
C GLY A 3 11.55 11.33 -9.62
N GLY A 4 11.98 11.42 -8.36
CA GLY A 4 11.11 11.81 -7.26
C GLY A 4 11.04 13.33 -7.12
N THR A 5 9.85 13.85 -6.81
CA THR A 5 9.66 15.23 -6.33
C THR A 5 9.30 15.22 -4.84
N ALA A 6 9.22 16.38 -4.20
CA ALA A 6 8.75 16.48 -2.82
C ALA A 6 7.34 15.88 -2.66
N ASP A 7 6.45 16.17 -3.62
CA ASP A 7 5.06 15.68 -3.58
C ASP A 7 4.94 14.22 -4.04
N LYS A 8 5.87 13.76 -4.87
CA LYS A 8 5.90 12.40 -5.43
C LYS A 8 7.29 11.79 -5.22
N PRO A 9 7.64 11.40 -3.98
CA PRO A 9 8.93 10.78 -3.72
C PRO A 9 9.03 9.44 -4.44
N VAL A 10 10.27 9.01 -4.71
CA VAL A 10 10.52 7.65 -5.19
C VAL A 10 10.02 6.67 -4.13
N GLY A 11 9.33 5.62 -4.57
CA GLY A 11 8.74 4.63 -3.67
C GLY A 11 7.34 4.98 -3.15
N LEU A 12 6.77 6.13 -3.53
CA LEU A 12 5.36 6.45 -3.22
C LEU A 12 4.42 5.49 -3.94
N VAL A 13 3.53 4.84 -3.18
CA VAL A 13 2.46 3.97 -3.67
C VAL A 13 1.16 4.28 -2.91
N HIS A 14 0.05 4.33 -3.64
CA HIS A 14 -1.29 4.40 -3.07
C HIS A 14 -1.98 3.05 -3.29
N LEU A 15 -2.46 2.45 -2.21
CA LEU A 15 -3.16 1.17 -2.20
C LEU A 15 -4.59 1.39 -1.72
N SER A 16 -5.56 0.74 -2.35
CA SER A 16 -6.95 0.73 -1.91
C SER A 16 -7.51 -0.69 -1.93
N CYS A 17 -8.31 -1.03 -0.93
CA CYS A 17 -9.03 -2.29 -0.87
C CYS A 17 -10.52 -2.00 -0.71
N ALA A 18 -11.33 -2.53 -1.63
CA ALA A 18 -12.78 -2.44 -1.57
C ALA A 18 -13.36 -3.84 -1.41
N LEU A 19 -14.27 -3.98 -0.44
CA LEU A 19 -15.00 -5.20 -0.17
C LEU A 19 -16.49 -4.86 -0.14
N GLU A 20 -17.31 -5.70 -0.77
CA GLU A 20 -18.76 -5.48 -0.81
C GLU A 20 -19.35 -5.36 0.60
N GLY A 21 -20.22 -4.37 0.80
CA GLY A 21 -20.81 -4.08 2.10
C GLY A 21 -19.86 -3.45 3.12
N SER A 22 -18.61 -3.12 2.74
CA SER A 22 -17.62 -2.48 3.60
C SER A 22 -17.18 -1.12 3.04
N ALA A 23 -16.62 -0.27 3.91
CA ALA A 23 -15.96 0.94 3.46
C ALA A 23 -14.67 0.60 2.68
N THR A 24 -14.38 1.36 1.63
CA THR A 24 -13.10 1.26 0.93
C THR A 24 -11.99 1.78 1.82
N GLU A 25 -10.99 0.94 2.08
CA GLU A 25 -9.79 1.31 2.83
C GLU A 25 -8.74 1.85 1.86
N HIS A 26 -7.97 2.85 2.29
CA HIS A 26 -6.90 3.48 1.50
C HIS A 26 -5.65 3.65 2.36
N GLN A 27 -4.49 3.36 1.77
CA GLN A 27 -3.19 3.58 2.39
C GLN A 27 -2.25 4.31 1.42
N ARG A 28 -1.51 5.28 1.98
CA ARG A 28 -0.40 5.96 1.31
C ARG A 28 0.91 5.44 1.91
N CYS A 29 1.67 4.70 1.12
CA CYS A 29 2.93 4.10 1.53
C CYS A 29 4.10 4.76 0.81
N VAL A 30 5.24 4.91 1.48
CA VAL A 30 6.50 5.30 0.85
C VAL A 30 7.52 4.22 1.19
N PHE A 31 7.83 3.37 0.22
CA PHE A 31 8.76 2.26 0.40
C PHE A 31 10.18 2.67 0.03
N ALA A 32 11.15 2.24 0.83
CA ALA A 32 12.57 2.43 0.53
C ALA A 32 13.12 1.30 -0.35
N GLY A 33 14.26 1.55 -0.98
CA GLY A 33 14.99 0.56 -1.78
C GLY A 33 14.90 0.81 -3.28
N ASP A 34 15.31 -0.20 -4.04
CA ASP A 34 15.28 -0.17 -5.50
C ASP A 34 13.90 -0.53 -6.05
N ARG A 35 13.81 -0.62 -7.38
CA ARG A 35 12.54 -0.91 -8.05
C ARG A 35 11.94 -2.27 -7.66
N ASN A 36 12.76 -3.27 -7.36
CA ASN A 36 12.28 -4.59 -6.99
C ASN A 36 11.84 -4.61 -5.53
N ALA A 37 12.64 -4.03 -4.63
CA ALA A 37 12.28 -3.90 -3.22
C ALA A 37 10.95 -3.16 -3.02
N VAL A 38 10.73 -2.05 -3.73
CA VAL A 38 9.46 -1.30 -3.70
C VAL A 38 8.29 -2.18 -4.18
N ARG A 39 8.48 -2.97 -5.24
CA ARG A 39 7.42 -3.84 -5.79
C ARG A 39 7.07 -4.97 -4.82
N GLU A 40 8.07 -5.61 -4.23
CA GLU A 40 7.86 -6.68 -3.24
C GLU A 40 7.12 -6.16 -2.01
N ALA A 41 7.56 -5.02 -1.45
CA ALA A 41 6.89 -4.38 -0.31
C ALA A 41 5.45 -3.95 -0.65
N THR A 42 5.21 -3.48 -1.88
CA THR A 42 3.87 -3.12 -2.35
C THR A 42 2.94 -4.33 -2.39
N VAL A 43 3.41 -5.47 -2.91
CA VAL A 43 2.61 -6.70 -2.98
C VAL A 43 2.30 -7.22 -1.58
N ALA A 44 3.28 -7.23 -0.68
CA ALA A 44 3.06 -7.64 0.71
C ALA A 44 1.98 -6.77 1.39
N ALA A 45 2.10 -5.44 1.33
CA ALA A 45 1.12 -4.53 1.92
C ALA A 45 -0.29 -4.68 1.32
N ALA A 46 -0.40 -4.91 0.01
CA ALA A 46 -1.69 -5.13 -0.65
C ALA A 46 -2.35 -6.43 -0.20
N LEU A 47 -1.57 -7.51 -0.01
CA LEU A 47 -2.06 -8.79 0.49
C LEU A 47 -2.48 -8.68 1.96
N ASP A 48 -1.72 -7.95 2.78
CA ASP A 48 -2.09 -7.69 4.17
C ASP A 48 -3.41 -6.90 4.26
N MET A 49 -3.60 -5.88 3.41
CA MET A 49 -4.87 -5.14 3.32
C MET A 49 -6.04 -6.05 2.90
N ALA A 50 -5.83 -6.91 1.91
CA ALA A 50 -6.86 -7.83 1.45
C ALA A 50 -7.23 -8.86 2.53
N LEU A 51 -6.23 -9.41 3.22
CA LEU A 51 -6.42 -10.35 4.32
C LEU A 51 -7.21 -9.68 5.45
N ALA A 52 -6.78 -8.50 5.89
CA ALA A 52 -7.47 -7.69 6.89
C ALA A 52 -8.94 -7.43 6.53
N ALA A 53 -9.22 -7.09 5.27
CA ALA A 53 -10.58 -6.84 4.80
C ALA A 53 -11.47 -8.09 4.91
N VAL A 54 -10.97 -9.27 4.52
CA VAL A 54 -11.79 -10.51 4.53
C VAL A 54 -11.87 -11.19 5.89
N THR A 55 -10.94 -10.93 6.81
CA THR A 55 -10.97 -11.45 8.18
C THR A 55 -11.69 -10.52 9.16
N GLY A 56 -12.10 -9.32 8.72
CA GLY A 56 -12.68 -8.29 9.58
C GLY A 56 -11.68 -7.70 10.57
N GLN A 57 -10.38 -7.91 10.35
CA GLN A 57 -9.32 -7.35 11.18
C GLN A 57 -9.03 -5.93 10.68
N ARG A 58 -9.40 -4.91 11.45
CA ARG A 58 -8.88 -3.57 11.19
C ARG A 58 -7.43 -3.50 11.64
N ALA A 59 -6.53 -3.22 10.71
CA ALA A 59 -5.18 -2.79 11.06
C ALA A 59 -5.30 -1.51 11.89
N ILE A 60 -4.86 -1.59 13.15
CA ILE A 60 -4.76 -0.42 14.02
C ILE A 60 -3.59 0.39 13.49
N ALA A 61 -3.88 1.57 12.95
CA ALA A 61 -2.88 2.50 12.44
C ALA A 61 -2.08 3.16 13.57
#